data_AF-A0A1D9BEE4-F1
#
_entry.id   AF-A0A1D9BEE4-F1
#
_cell.length_a   1.000
_cell.length_b   1.000
_cell.length_c   1.000
_cell.angle_alpha   90.00
_cell.angle_beta   90.00
_cell.angle_gamma   90.00
#
_symmetry.space_group_name_H-M   'P 1'
#
loop_
_entity.id
_entity.type
_entity.pdbx_description
1 polymer ?
#
loop_
_entity_poly.entity_id
_entity_poly.type
_entity_poly.pdbx_seq_one_letter_code
_entity_poly.pdbx_strand_id
1 'polypeptide(L)'
;MHAGAPAAPRFVGAGLRSDEIADHAQLALQRLPTLATLMARSVDPLGYRHGLQALALPQPLSRRLGRLAAEHPDLYQHHLVVAIVADFLAAGLQFADTDRQALLLAALFHDAGLADLDAMAQVGDYSKAPLNLIDAHPAMAARLLRDCPDVPEATVIAVLQHHERPDGSGYPSRLAHDALQPLGQLLAIAEAAGSVLPHRRPLALLIWLRLVRPGFRTDAIDLLVRGLHGIVLPGYSRPSESRLLILSEQLGGQAALFDDWLAQREHLRALALPDFVIERLDRIYGMLAQLGIDPQRIELALDSVADDELVTQELLALVQEIDWQLGDLLRDIERQTSPQSNWPGWRLELEALVQRLRAARGERG
;
A
#
# COMPACT_ATOMS: atom_id res chain seq x y z
N MET A 1 -25.74 -13.06 24.65
CA MET A 1 -26.32 -11.73 24.37
C MET A 1 -25.55 -11.14 23.20
N HIS A 2 -26.10 -11.25 21.97
CA HIS A 2 -25.48 -10.67 20.78
C HIS A 2 -25.65 -9.15 20.82
N ALA A 3 -24.54 -8.42 20.97
CA ALA A 3 -24.50 -7.00 20.66
C ALA A 3 -24.72 -6.85 19.15
N GLY A 4 -25.86 -6.27 18.77
CA GLY A 4 -26.20 -6.03 17.37
C GLY A 4 -25.16 -5.12 16.71
N ALA A 5 -24.72 -5.50 15.52
CA ALA A 5 -23.96 -4.62 14.65
C ALA A 5 -24.77 -3.32 14.41
N PRO A 6 -24.16 -2.13 14.48
CA PRO A 6 -24.86 -0.89 14.18
C PRO A 6 -25.35 -0.91 12.74
N ALA A 7 -26.62 -0.51 12.53
CA ALA A 7 -27.21 -0.42 11.20
C ALA A 7 -26.40 0.55 10.33
N ALA A 8 -26.06 0.12 9.11
CA ALA A 8 -25.45 0.98 8.11
C ALA A 8 -26.37 2.20 7.84
N PRO A 9 -25.83 3.43 7.74
CA PRO A 9 -26.65 4.58 7.47
C PRO A 9 -27.33 4.42 6.10
N ARG A 10 -28.65 4.60 6.05
CA ARG A 10 -29.40 4.62 4.78
C ARG A 10 -29.12 5.94 4.06
N PHE A 11 -28.12 5.94 3.17
CA PHE A 11 -27.86 7.06 2.27
C PHE A 11 -28.72 6.93 1.01
N VAL A 12 -29.78 7.73 0.90
CA VAL A 12 -30.55 7.84 -0.34
C VAL A 12 -30.59 9.30 -0.78
N GLY A 13 -29.86 9.63 -1.86
CA GLY A 13 -30.15 10.75 -2.76
C GLY A 13 -29.35 12.06 -2.64
N ALA A 14 -28.92 12.47 -1.44
CA ALA A 14 -28.36 13.83 -1.26
C ALA A 14 -26.83 13.96 -1.49
N GLY A 15 -26.07 12.88 -1.36
CA GLY A 15 -24.60 12.92 -1.29
C GLY A 15 -24.08 13.26 0.11
N LEU A 16 -22.78 13.07 0.34
CA LEU A 16 -22.13 13.40 1.62
C LEU A 16 -21.66 14.85 1.64
N ARG A 17 -21.94 15.56 2.73
CA ARG A 17 -21.39 16.89 2.97
C ARG A 17 -19.97 16.80 3.57
N SER A 18 -19.19 17.86 3.38
CA SER A 18 -17.81 17.96 3.89
C SER A 18 -17.73 17.80 5.42
N ASP A 19 -18.72 18.30 6.17
CA ASP A 19 -18.82 18.12 7.62
C ASP A 19 -19.06 16.66 8.02
N GLU A 20 -19.91 15.94 7.28
CA GLU A 20 -20.19 14.52 7.52
C GLU A 20 -18.95 13.65 7.25
N ILE A 21 -18.20 13.96 6.19
CA ILE A 21 -16.95 13.27 5.88
C ILE A 21 -15.92 13.47 6.99
N ALA A 22 -15.80 14.70 7.51
CA ALA A 22 -14.90 15.00 8.62
C ALA A 22 -15.31 14.29 9.93
N ASP A 23 -16.61 14.12 10.18
CA ASP A 23 -17.12 13.32 11.29
C ASP A 23 -16.83 11.82 11.11
N HIS A 24 -16.99 11.30 9.89
CA HIS A 24 -16.62 9.92 9.59
C HIS A 24 -15.11 9.67 9.76
N ALA A 25 -14.26 10.61 9.34
CA ALA A 25 -12.80 10.53 9.54
C ALA A 25 -12.44 10.52 11.04
N GLN A 26 -13.09 11.38 11.84
CA GLN A 26 -12.91 11.40 13.29
C GLN A 26 -13.31 10.06 13.94
N LEU A 27 -14.37 9.41 13.45
CA LEU A 27 -14.79 8.09 13.90
C LEU A 27 -13.79 7.00 13.49
N ALA A 28 -13.25 7.06 12.27
CA ALA A 28 -12.20 6.16 11.80
C ALA A 28 -10.95 6.28 12.70
N LEU A 29 -10.54 7.50 13.03
CA LEU A 29 -9.42 7.77 13.93
C LEU A 29 -9.63 7.14 15.32
N GLN A 30 -10.83 7.26 15.89
CA GLN A 30 -11.17 6.68 17.19
C GLN A 30 -11.12 5.14 17.22
N ARG A 31 -11.34 4.49 16.07
CA ARG A 31 -11.29 3.03 15.92
C ARG A 31 -9.88 2.50 15.71
N LEU A 32 -8.92 3.36 15.37
CA LEU A 32 -7.56 2.99 14.99
C LEU A 32 -6.53 3.64 15.95
N PRO A 33 -6.16 2.97 17.05
CA PRO A 33 -5.25 3.54 18.06
C PRO A 33 -3.90 4.00 17.51
N THR A 34 -3.35 3.28 16.53
CA THR A 34 -2.10 3.64 15.85
C THR A 34 -2.22 4.98 15.13
N LEU A 35 -3.31 5.17 14.39
CA LEU A 35 -3.59 6.39 13.64
C LEU A 35 -3.88 7.55 14.61
N ALA A 36 -4.64 7.30 15.68
CA ALA A 36 -4.89 8.28 16.74
C ALA A 36 -3.60 8.77 17.39
N THR A 37 -2.67 7.85 17.69
CA THR A 37 -1.36 8.18 18.25
C THR A 37 -0.49 8.97 17.26
N LEU A 38 -0.52 8.59 15.98
CA LEU A 38 0.16 9.33 14.92
C LEU A 38 -0.35 10.77 14.83
N MET A 39 -1.67 10.98 14.83
CA MET A 39 -2.27 12.31 14.79
C MET A 39 -2.00 13.11 16.06
N ALA A 40 -2.05 12.48 17.24
CA ALA A 40 -1.75 13.17 18.50
C ALA A 40 -0.31 13.70 18.58
N ARG A 41 0.61 13.14 17.78
CA ARG A 41 2.02 13.55 17.66
C ARG A 41 2.27 14.48 16.48
N SER A 42 1.26 14.81 15.69
CA SER A 42 1.41 15.67 14.52
C SER A 42 1.56 17.14 14.92
N VAL A 43 2.01 17.96 13.97
CA VAL A 43 2.06 19.42 14.12
C VAL A 43 0.66 20.05 14.17
N ASP A 44 -0.37 19.33 13.70
CA ASP A 44 -1.76 19.77 13.62
C ASP A 44 -2.72 18.58 13.84
N PRO A 45 -3.02 18.20 15.10
CA PRO A 45 -3.82 17.00 15.39
C PRO A 45 -5.26 17.04 14.88
N LEU A 46 -5.77 18.22 14.53
CA LEU A 46 -7.11 18.42 13.97
C LEU A 46 -7.08 18.90 12.51
N GLY A 47 -5.90 18.97 11.89
CA GLY A 47 -5.70 19.46 10.53
C GLY A 47 -6.57 18.74 9.52
N TYR A 48 -6.59 17.41 9.59
CA TYR A 48 -7.39 16.59 8.70
C TYR A 48 -8.88 16.94 8.79
N ARG A 49 -9.38 17.25 10.01
CA ARG A 49 -10.78 17.58 10.24
C ARG A 49 -11.13 18.93 9.63
N HIS A 50 -10.32 19.95 9.90
CA HIS A 50 -10.52 21.28 9.32
C HIS A 50 -10.36 21.28 7.80
N GLY A 51 -9.36 20.55 7.29
CA GLY A 51 -9.12 20.39 5.86
C GLY A 51 -10.30 19.71 5.15
N LEU A 52 -10.82 18.61 5.70
CA LEU A 52 -11.99 17.91 5.17
C LEU A 52 -13.25 18.81 5.21
N GLN A 53 -13.47 19.56 6.28
CA GLN A 53 -14.60 20.49 6.39
C GLN A 53 -14.53 21.63 5.38
N ALA A 54 -13.32 22.07 5.02
CA ALA A 54 -13.07 23.12 4.06
C ALA A 54 -13.14 22.67 2.60
N LEU A 55 -13.28 21.37 2.32
CA LEU A 55 -13.36 20.87 0.95
C LEU A 55 -14.61 21.42 0.25
N ALA A 56 -14.39 22.06 -0.90
CA ALA A 56 -15.44 22.33 -1.86
C ALA A 56 -15.74 21.03 -2.63
N LEU A 57 -16.86 20.39 -2.31
CA LEU A 57 -17.31 19.16 -2.97
C LEU A 57 -18.48 19.46 -3.91
N PRO A 58 -18.26 19.52 -5.23
CA PRO A 58 -19.33 19.55 -6.21
C PRO A 58 -20.34 18.41 -5.99
N GLN A 59 -21.61 18.68 -6.27
CA GLN A 59 -22.68 17.70 -6.05
C GLN A 59 -22.42 16.31 -6.68
N PRO A 60 -21.83 16.18 -7.88
CA PRO A 60 -21.48 14.87 -8.43
C PRO A 60 -20.50 14.08 -7.55
N LEU A 61 -19.46 14.72 -7.03
CA LEU A 61 -18.46 14.12 -6.15
C LEU A 61 -19.05 13.76 -4.79
N SER A 62 -19.85 14.67 -4.22
CA SER A 62 -20.58 14.43 -2.97
C SER A 62 -21.49 13.19 -3.06
N ARG A 63 -22.26 13.05 -4.17
CA ARG A 63 -23.11 11.87 -4.42
C ARG A 63 -22.29 10.60 -4.62
N ARG A 64 -21.14 10.70 -5.28
CA ARG A 64 -20.22 9.57 -5.48
C ARG A 64 -19.73 9.01 -4.15
N LEU A 65 -19.24 9.88 -3.24
CA LEU A 65 -18.83 9.46 -1.91
C LEU A 65 -19.98 8.88 -1.09
N GLY A 66 -21.18 9.46 -1.20
CA GLY A 66 -22.37 8.92 -0.53
C GLY A 66 -22.73 7.50 -0.97
N ARG A 67 -22.63 7.19 -2.26
CA ARG A 67 -22.78 5.81 -2.76
C ARG A 67 -21.66 4.91 -2.29
N LEU A 68 -20.41 5.37 -2.38
CA LEU A 68 -19.25 4.61 -1.93
C LEU A 68 -19.38 4.20 -0.45
N ALA A 69 -19.78 5.13 0.41
CA ALA A 69 -19.99 4.87 1.84
C ALA A 69 -21.13 3.86 2.11
N ALA A 70 -22.14 3.79 1.24
CA ALA A 70 -23.29 2.90 1.40
C ALA A 70 -23.05 1.50 0.80
N GLU A 71 -22.42 1.45 -0.37
CA GLU A 71 -22.27 0.24 -1.19
C GLU A 71 -20.91 -0.45 -0.95
N HIS A 72 -19.87 0.33 -0.65
CA HIS A 72 -18.49 -0.13 -0.46
C HIS A 72 -17.87 0.44 0.84
N PRO A 73 -18.44 0.15 2.03
CA PRO A 73 -18.04 0.79 3.28
C PRO A 73 -16.57 0.59 3.64
N ASP A 74 -15.98 -0.57 3.35
CA ASP A 74 -14.56 -0.84 3.63
C ASP A 74 -13.63 0.02 2.77
N LEU A 75 -13.98 0.20 1.49
CA LEU A 75 -13.24 1.07 0.57
C LEU A 75 -13.36 2.54 1.01
N TYR A 76 -14.57 2.97 1.40
CA TYR A 76 -14.75 4.31 1.94
C TYR A 76 -13.97 4.53 3.24
N GLN A 77 -13.90 3.54 4.15
CA GLN A 77 -13.06 3.65 5.35
C GLN A 77 -11.57 3.77 4.99
N HIS A 78 -11.09 3.01 4.00
CA HIS A 78 -9.73 3.14 3.49
C HIS A 78 -9.44 4.58 3.02
N HIS A 79 -10.31 5.15 2.19
CA HIS A 79 -10.17 6.54 1.72
C HIS A 79 -10.05 7.55 2.88
N LEU A 80 -10.82 7.37 3.96
CA LEU A 80 -10.74 8.25 5.14
C LEU A 80 -9.40 8.11 5.86
N VAL A 81 -8.88 6.88 6.02
CA VAL A 81 -7.58 6.65 6.64
C VAL A 81 -6.47 7.29 5.81
N VAL A 82 -6.49 7.08 4.48
CA VAL A 82 -5.52 7.69 3.56
C VAL A 82 -5.59 9.21 3.63
N ALA A 83 -6.78 9.81 3.69
CA ALA A 83 -6.94 11.25 3.83
C ALA A 83 -6.35 11.80 5.14
N ILE A 84 -6.52 11.09 6.26
CA ILE A 84 -5.92 11.46 7.55
C ILE A 84 -4.38 11.42 7.47
N VAL A 85 -3.81 10.36 6.89
CA VAL A 85 -2.36 10.24 6.73
C VAL A 85 -1.81 11.28 5.75
N ALA A 86 -2.52 11.54 4.67
CA ALA A 86 -2.13 12.52 3.66
C ALA A 86 -2.05 13.94 4.25
N ASP A 87 -3.03 14.34 5.07
CA ASP A 87 -2.96 15.64 5.75
C ASP A 87 -1.84 15.70 6.79
N PHE A 88 -1.62 14.61 7.55
CA PHE A 88 -0.48 14.53 8.47
C PHE A 88 0.87 14.79 7.77
N LEU A 89 1.06 14.16 6.61
CA LEU A 89 2.26 14.35 5.80
C LEU A 89 2.36 15.78 5.28
N ALA A 90 1.29 16.29 4.67
CA ALA A 90 1.29 17.60 4.06
C ALA A 90 1.47 18.73 5.08
N ALA A 91 0.83 18.63 6.25
CA ALA A 91 0.99 19.57 7.35
C ALA A 91 2.41 19.53 7.93
N GLY A 92 2.96 18.34 8.20
CA GLY A 92 4.31 18.20 8.75
C GLY A 92 5.42 18.63 7.79
N LEU A 93 5.16 18.61 6.48
CA LEU A 93 6.05 19.10 5.43
C LEU A 93 5.72 20.54 4.98
N GLN A 94 4.78 21.21 5.65
CA GLN A 94 4.42 22.62 5.43
C GLN A 94 3.96 22.92 3.99
N PHE A 95 3.21 21.99 3.37
CA PHE A 95 2.55 22.25 2.09
C PHE A 95 1.50 23.37 2.25
N ALA A 96 1.31 24.16 1.19
CA ALA A 96 0.32 25.22 1.17
C ALA A 96 -1.10 24.66 1.31
N ASP A 97 -2.03 25.44 1.87
CA ASP A 97 -3.41 24.99 2.09
C ASP A 97 -4.11 24.57 0.78
N THR A 98 -3.78 25.20 -0.35
CA THR A 98 -4.30 24.80 -1.68
C THR A 98 -3.84 23.40 -2.08
N ASP A 99 -2.57 23.06 -1.82
CA ASP A 99 -2.02 21.74 -2.10
C ASP A 99 -2.55 20.69 -1.12
N ARG A 100 -2.73 21.06 0.16
CA ARG A 100 -3.37 20.21 1.17
C ARG A 100 -4.81 19.86 0.78
N GLN A 101 -5.60 20.84 0.34
CA GLN A 101 -6.96 20.61 -0.16
C GLN A 101 -6.96 19.71 -1.40
N ALA A 102 -6.05 19.96 -2.35
CA ALA A 102 -5.92 19.14 -3.55
C ALA A 102 -5.57 17.67 -3.21
N LEU A 103 -4.68 17.47 -2.23
CA LEU A 103 -4.26 16.15 -1.77
C LEU A 103 -5.36 15.43 -0.98
N LEU A 104 -6.08 16.13 -0.09
CA LEU A 104 -7.22 15.57 0.64
C LEU A 104 -8.32 15.12 -0.32
N LEU A 105 -8.61 15.93 -1.35
CA LEU A 105 -9.53 15.52 -2.40
C LEU A 105 -9.00 14.30 -3.16
N ALA A 106 -7.71 14.24 -3.46
CA ALA A 106 -7.12 13.10 -4.14
C ALA A 106 -7.23 11.83 -3.28
N ALA A 107 -6.93 11.91 -1.99
CA ALA A 107 -7.06 10.80 -1.04
C ALA A 107 -8.49 10.26 -0.93
N LEU A 108 -9.51 11.13 -0.96
CA LEU A 108 -10.91 10.70 -0.94
C LEU A 108 -11.38 10.00 -2.22
N PHE A 109 -10.65 10.15 -3.34
CA PHE A 109 -11.09 9.67 -4.65
C PHE A 109 -10.10 8.76 -5.37
N HIS A 110 -8.89 8.52 -4.84
CA HIS A 110 -7.83 7.77 -5.53
C HIS A 110 -8.29 6.41 -6.05
N ASP A 111 -9.03 5.69 -5.22
CA ASP A 111 -9.57 4.36 -5.51
C ASP A 111 -11.06 4.37 -5.93
N ALA A 112 -11.65 5.54 -6.17
CA ALA A 112 -13.08 5.65 -6.51
C ALA A 112 -13.44 4.93 -7.82
N GLY A 113 -12.45 4.66 -8.68
CA GLY A 113 -12.58 3.87 -9.90
C GLY A 113 -12.81 2.37 -9.64
N LEU A 114 -12.41 1.84 -8.48
CA LEU A 114 -12.67 0.44 -8.12
C LEU A 114 -14.17 0.18 -8.01
N ALA A 115 -14.94 1.11 -7.45
CA ALA A 115 -16.38 0.96 -7.29
C ALA A 115 -17.17 0.86 -8.63
N ASP A 116 -16.56 1.20 -9.77
CA ASP A 116 -17.18 1.06 -11.10
C ASP A 116 -16.87 -0.27 -11.80
N LEU A 117 -16.07 -1.15 -11.18
CA LEU A 117 -15.71 -2.44 -11.77
C LEU A 117 -16.82 -3.47 -11.49
N ASP A 118 -17.70 -3.74 -12.45
CA ASP A 118 -18.79 -4.75 -12.37
C ASP A 118 -18.32 -6.14 -11.92
N ALA A 119 -17.08 -6.53 -12.26
CA ALA A 119 -16.48 -7.79 -11.84
C ALA A 119 -16.28 -7.88 -10.31
N MET A 120 -16.13 -6.75 -9.62
CA MET A 120 -15.93 -6.71 -8.17
C MET A 120 -17.16 -7.16 -7.39
N ALA A 121 -18.37 -6.89 -7.91
CA ALA A 121 -19.63 -7.35 -7.32
C ALA A 121 -19.76 -8.89 -7.33
N GLN A 122 -19.01 -9.59 -8.20
CA GLN A 122 -19.05 -11.06 -8.27
C GLN A 122 -17.99 -11.75 -7.38
N VAL A 123 -16.91 -11.07 -7.04
CA VAL A 123 -15.74 -11.69 -6.37
C VAL A 123 -15.75 -11.44 -4.86
N GLY A 124 -16.36 -10.35 -4.39
CA GLY A 124 -16.46 -10.00 -2.96
C GLY A 124 -15.14 -9.66 -2.26
N ASP A 125 -14.01 -9.86 -2.96
CA ASP A 125 -12.64 -9.64 -2.51
C ASP A 125 -11.84 -9.00 -3.65
N TYR A 126 -11.45 -7.73 -3.46
CA TYR A 126 -10.76 -6.95 -4.47
C TYR A 126 -9.39 -7.52 -4.85
N SER A 127 -8.76 -8.31 -3.96
CA SER A 127 -7.44 -8.92 -4.21
C SER A 127 -7.45 -9.99 -5.31
N LYS A 128 -8.63 -10.45 -5.71
CA LYS A 128 -8.83 -11.51 -6.72
C LYS A 128 -9.32 -10.98 -8.06
N ALA A 129 -9.45 -9.66 -8.21
CA ALA A 129 -9.84 -9.06 -9.48
C ALA A 129 -8.71 -9.22 -10.53
N PRO A 130 -9.06 -9.36 -11.82
CA PRO A 130 -8.08 -9.36 -12.90
C PRO A 130 -7.14 -8.13 -12.84
N LEU A 131 -5.83 -8.35 -12.98
CA LEU A 131 -4.81 -7.29 -12.89
C LEU A 131 -5.10 -6.10 -13.81
N ASN A 132 -5.56 -6.36 -15.04
CA ASN A 132 -5.90 -5.30 -16.00
C ASN A 132 -7.06 -4.40 -15.53
N LEU A 133 -7.99 -4.92 -14.72
CA LEU A 133 -9.08 -4.13 -14.14
C LEU A 133 -8.58 -3.31 -12.95
N ILE A 134 -7.73 -3.91 -12.10
CA ILE A 134 -7.07 -3.20 -11.02
C ILE A 134 -6.23 -2.06 -11.58
N ASP A 135 -5.41 -2.29 -12.59
CA ASP A 135 -4.50 -1.27 -13.14
C ASP A 135 -5.26 -0.09 -13.82
N ALA A 136 -6.54 -0.28 -14.15
CA ALA A 136 -7.36 0.75 -14.76
C ALA A 136 -7.99 1.74 -13.75
N HIS A 137 -8.09 1.38 -12.47
CA HIS A 137 -8.82 2.20 -11.49
C HIS A 137 -8.27 3.62 -11.32
N PRO A 138 -6.94 3.90 -11.38
CA PRO A 138 -6.44 5.26 -11.24
C PRO A 138 -6.93 6.15 -12.39
N ALA A 139 -6.95 5.59 -13.60
CA ALA A 139 -7.44 6.29 -14.78
C ALA A 139 -8.95 6.52 -14.73
N MET A 140 -9.72 5.57 -14.20
CA MET A 140 -11.16 5.70 -14.00
C MET A 140 -11.49 6.76 -12.95
N ALA A 141 -10.79 6.75 -11.81
CA ALA A 141 -10.92 7.76 -10.77
C ALA A 141 -10.53 9.16 -11.28
N ALA A 142 -9.42 9.28 -12.01
CA ALA A 142 -8.97 10.52 -12.62
C ALA A 142 -9.98 11.08 -13.63
N ARG A 143 -10.61 10.23 -14.44
CA ARG A 143 -11.67 10.65 -15.38
C ARG A 143 -12.86 11.23 -14.63
N LEU A 144 -13.33 10.57 -13.58
CA LEU A 144 -14.42 11.07 -12.74
C LEU A 144 -14.14 12.46 -12.16
N LEU A 145 -12.88 12.69 -11.75
CA LEU A 145 -12.44 13.98 -11.23
C LEU A 145 -12.37 15.06 -12.33
N ARG A 146 -11.87 14.73 -13.53
CA ARG A 146 -11.80 15.65 -14.68
C ARG A 146 -13.17 16.10 -15.18
N ASP A 147 -14.20 15.30 -14.98
CA ASP A 147 -15.57 15.67 -15.34
C ASP A 147 -16.15 16.78 -14.43
N CYS A 148 -15.42 17.19 -13.38
CA CYS A 148 -15.77 18.28 -12.47
C CYS A 148 -14.82 19.49 -12.66
N PRO A 149 -15.28 20.62 -13.25
CA PRO A 149 -14.41 21.74 -13.63
C PRO A 149 -13.62 22.40 -12.48
N ASP A 150 -14.15 22.36 -11.27
CA ASP A 150 -13.54 23.01 -10.09
C ASP A 150 -12.49 22.13 -9.40
N VAL A 151 -12.26 20.90 -9.89
CA VAL A 151 -11.23 20.01 -9.35
C VAL A 151 -9.85 20.45 -9.86
N PRO A 152 -8.87 20.71 -8.97
CA PRO A 152 -7.52 21.05 -9.39
C PRO A 152 -6.87 19.91 -10.20
N GLU A 153 -6.16 20.22 -11.29
CA GLU A 153 -5.43 19.18 -12.06
C GLU A 153 -4.37 18.49 -11.19
N ALA A 154 -3.83 19.15 -10.17
CA ALA A 154 -2.91 18.55 -9.20
C ALA A 154 -3.55 17.37 -8.43
N THR A 155 -4.85 17.44 -8.12
CA THR A 155 -5.64 16.33 -7.54
C THR A 155 -5.70 15.17 -8.52
N VAL A 156 -6.02 15.44 -9.79
CA VAL A 156 -6.12 14.42 -10.84
C VAL A 156 -4.78 13.72 -11.06
N ILE A 157 -3.69 14.49 -11.14
CA ILE A 157 -2.34 13.94 -11.30
C ILE A 157 -1.95 13.09 -10.09
N ALA A 158 -2.24 13.55 -8.86
CA ALA A 158 -1.97 12.76 -7.67
C ALA A 158 -2.72 11.41 -7.72
N VAL A 159 -4.00 11.41 -8.10
CA VAL A 159 -4.79 10.18 -8.31
C VAL A 159 -4.21 9.32 -9.44
N LEU A 160 -3.68 9.87 -10.53
CA LEU A 160 -3.03 9.04 -11.54
C LEU A 160 -1.72 8.42 -11.06
N GLN A 161 -1.03 9.07 -10.12
CA GLN A 161 0.33 8.71 -9.72
C GLN A 161 0.44 7.90 -8.42
N HIS A 162 -0.66 7.65 -7.71
CA HIS A 162 -0.61 7.03 -6.37
C HIS A 162 -0.11 5.57 -6.34
N HIS A 163 -0.09 4.90 -7.50
CA HIS A 163 0.52 3.57 -7.67
C HIS A 163 1.78 3.58 -8.55
N GLU A 164 2.25 4.76 -8.96
CA GLU A 164 3.52 4.88 -9.67
C GLU A 164 4.68 4.69 -8.68
N ARG A 165 5.81 4.19 -9.21
CA ARG A 165 7.00 3.90 -8.41
C ARG A 165 8.22 4.55 -9.06
N PRO A 166 9.14 5.16 -8.30
CA PRO A 166 10.28 5.89 -8.84
C PRO A 166 11.22 5.06 -9.71
N ASP A 167 11.24 3.74 -9.51
CA ASP A 167 11.98 2.77 -10.34
C ASP A 167 11.25 2.40 -11.65
N GLY A 168 10.13 3.06 -11.96
CA GLY A 168 9.34 2.86 -13.17
C GLY A 168 8.48 1.59 -13.16
N SER A 169 8.47 0.83 -12.06
CA SER A 169 7.72 -0.44 -11.97
C SER A 169 6.21 -0.27 -11.75
N GLY A 170 5.78 0.91 -11.31
CA GLY A 170 4.38 1.23 -10.99
C GLY A 170 3.46 1.38 -12.20
N TYR A 171 2.22 1.80 -11.94
CA TYR A 171 1.15 1.91 -12.94
C TYR A 171 0.28 3.17 -12.68
N PRO A 172 -0.49 3.66 -13.68
CA PRO A 172 -0.70 3.13 -15.03
C PRO A 172 0.30 3.60 -16.09
N SER A 173 1.06 4.65 -15.83
CA SER A 173 1.94 5.33 -16.80
C SER A 173 3.41 4.93 -16.71
N ARG A 174 3.82 4.19 -15.67
CA ARG A 174 5.18 3.67 -15.45
C ARG A 174 6.21 4.79 -15.35
N LEU A 175 5.89 5.80 -14.55
CA LEU A 175 6.69 7.00 -14.41
C LEU A 175 7.94 6.72 -13.57
N ALA A 176 9.10 7.19 -14.04
CA ALA A 176 10.31 7.25 -13.24
C ALA A 176 10.29 8.45 -12.29
N HIS A 177 11.21 8.46 -11.30
CA HIS A 177 11.33 9.48 -10.26
C HIS A 177 11.08 10.92 -10.75
N ASP A 178 11.77 11.36 -11.80
CA ASP A 178 11.75 12.75 -12.28
C ASP A 178 10.39 13.19 -12.84
N ALA A 179 9.50 12.24 -13.18
CA ALA A 179 8.16 12.51 -13.68
C ALA A 179 7.08 12.49 -12.57
N LEU A 180 7.42 12.02 -11.37
CA LEU A 180 6.50 11.95 -10.24
C LEU A 180 6.32 13.31 -9.57
N GLN A 181 5.08 13.80 -9.56
CA GLN A 181 4.74 15.06 -8.93
C GLN A 181 4.75 14.94 -7.40
N PRO A 182 5.05 16.02 -6.66
CA PRO A 182 5.10 16.00 -5.20
C PRO A 182 3.86 15.42 -4.53
N LEU A 183 2.65 15.79 -5.00
CA LEU A 183 1.39 15.28 -4.44
C LEU A 183 1.14 13.81 -4.80
N GLY A 184 1.56 13.35 -5.99
CA GLY A 184 1.51 11.95 -6.36
C GLY A 184 2.40 11.09 -5.46
N GLN A 185 3.63 11.55 -5.20
CA GLN A 185 4.53 10.88 -4.27
C GLN A 185 3.96 10.85 -2.84
N LEU A 186 3.37 11.96 -2.37
CA LEU A 186 2.81 12.04 -1.03
C LEU A 186 1.56 11.16 -0.89
N LEU A 187 0.72 11.09 -1.92
CA LEU A 187 -0.46 10.24 -1.93
C LEU A 187 -0.07 8.75 -1.97
N ALA A 188 0.94 8.36 -2.76
CA ALA A 188 1.44 6.99 -2.78
C ALA A 188 1.98 6.53 -1.40
N ILE A 189 2.68 7.43 -0.68
CA ILE A 189 3.15 7.16 0.68
C ILE A 189 1.97 7.08 1.66
N ALA A 190 0.99 7.98 1.54
CA ALA A 190 -0.21 7.98 2.37
C ALA A 190 -1.07 6.73 2.13
N GLU A 191 -1.17 6.27 0.87
CA GLU A 191 -1.86 5.06 0.46
C GLU A 191 -1.25 3.84 1.15
N ALA A 192 0.06 3.63 0.99
CA ALA A 192 0.75 2.51 1.60
C ALA A 192 0.63 2.51 3.14
N ALA A 193 0.76 3.66 3.77
CA ALA A 193 0.51 3.80 5.21
C ALA A 193 -0.95 3.50 5.57
N GLY A 194 -1.90 3.96 4.76
CA GLY A 194 -3.33 3.76 4.95
C GLY A 194 -3.77 2.31 4.79
N SER A 195 -3.14 1.53 3.91
CA SER A 195 -3.41 0.09 3.79
C SER A 195 -2.84 -0.69 4.99
N VAL A 196 -1.70 -0.26 5.55
CA VAL A 196 -0.99 -1.01 6.60
C VAL A 196 -1.44 -0.68 8.03
N LEU A 197 -1.71 0.60 8.33
CA LEU A 197 -2.04 1.07 9.68
C LEU A 197 -3.29 0.41 10.29
N PRO A 198 -4.40 0.20 9.54
CA PRO A 198 -5.59 -0.49 10.06
C PRO A 198 -5.33 -1.96 10.44
N HIS A 199 -4.38 -2.59 9.76
CA HIS A 199 -4.06 -4.01 9.88
C HIS A 199 -2.99 -4.31 10.95
N ARG A 200 -2.66 -3.32 11.80
CA ARG A 200 -1.75 -3.44 12.95
C ARG A 200 -0.32 -3.87 12.59
N ARG A 201 0.26 -3.39 11.48
CA ARG A 201 1.66 -3.72 11.13
C ARG A 201 2.59 -2.51 10.93
N PRO A 202 2.93 -1.73 11.97
CA PRO A 202 3.90 -0.64 11.87
C PRO A 202 5.26 -1.12 11.39
N LEU A 203 5.66 -2.35 11.73
CA LEU A 203 6.91 -2.93 11.25
C LEU A 203 6.86 -3.18 9.73
N ALA A 204 5.74 -3.67 9.19
CA ALA A 204 5.53 -3.77 7.74
C ALA A 204 5.63 -2.41 7.08
N LEU A 205 5.01 -1.37 7.67
CA LEU A 205 5.13 0.00 7.16
C LEU A 205 6.58 0.51 7.23
N LEU A 206 7.32 0.28 8.32
CA LEU A 206 8.72 0.69 8.45
C LEU A 206 9.63 -0.04 7.47
N ILE A 207 9.39 -1.34 7.24
CA ILE A 207 10.12 -2.17 6.28
C ILE A 207 9.79 -1.70 4.85
N TRP A 208 8.52 -1.51 4.53
CA TRP A 208 8.07 -0.99 3.24
C TRP A 208 8.66 0.40 2.97
N LEU A 209 8.56 1.31 3.93
CA LEU A 209 9.16 2.65 3.89
C LEU A 209 10.69 2.62 3.84
N ARG A 210 11.35 1.47 4.08
CA ARG A 210 12.78 1.26 3.90
C ARG A 210 13.12 0.64 2.54
N LEU A 211 12.24 -0.21 2.01
CA LEU A 211 12.40 -0.90 0.73
C LEU A 211 11.98 -0.07 -0.50
N VAL A 212 10.98 0.80 -0.33
CA VAL A 212 10.47 1.72 -1.35
C VAL A 212 11.27 3.04 -1.39
N ARG A 213 12.33 3.16 -0.56
CA ARG A 213 13.17 4.37 -0.44
C ARG A 213 13.85 4.88 -1.71
N PRO A 214 14.25 4.07 -2.70
CA PRO A 214 14.93 4.63 -3.87
C PRO A 214 13.94 5.49 -4.68
N GLY A 215 14.11 6.80 -4.58
CA GLY A 215 13.36 7.79 -5.37
C GLY A 215 12.01 8.23 -4.82
N PHE A 216 11.56 7.80 -3.64
CA PHE A 216 10.42 8.48 -2.99
C PHE A 216 10.92 9.57 -2.04
N ARG A 217 10.06 10.57 -1.79
CA ARG A 217 10.29 11.67 -0.84
C ARG A 217 10.74 11.16 0.55
N THR A 218 12.02 11.34 0.86
CA THR A 218 12.61 10.87 2.13
C THR A 218 12.10 11.64 3.35
N ASP A 219 11.80 12.93 3.17
CA ASP A 219 11.25 13.80 4.22
C ASP A 219 9.87 13.31 4.73
N ALA A 220 8.99 12.89 3.81
CA ALA A 220 7.69 12.29 4.12
C ALA A 220 7.83 10.95 4.85
N ILE A 221 8.73 10.09 4.36
CA ILE A 221 9.02 8.80 4.97
C ILE A 221 9.53 8.99 6.41
N ASP A 222 10.50 9.86 6.62
CA ASP A 222 11.09 10.11 7.94
C ASP A 222 10.06 10.70 8.91
N LEU A 223 9.12 11.49 8.42
CA LEU A 223 8.01 12.01 9.23
C LEU A 223 7.11 10.87 9.76
N LEU A 224 6.74 9.91 8.90
CA LEU A 224 5.98 8.73 9.33
C LEU A 224 6.78 7.88 10.32
N VAL A 225 8.05 7.60 10.02
CA VAL A 225 8.93 6.82 10.90
C VAL A 225 9.02 7.45 12.29
N ARG A 226 9.23 8.78 12.36
CA ARG A 226 9.26 9.52 13.64
C ARG A 226 7.92 9.47 14.36
N GLY A 227 6.81 9.68 13.65
CA GLY A 227 5.47 9.65 14.24
C GLY A 227 5.10 8.28 14.82
N LEU A 228 5.53 7.20 14.16
CA LEU A 228 5.27 5.82 14.55
C LEU A 228 6.27 5.26 15.55
N HIS A 229 7.39 5.94 15.78
CA HIS A 229 8.45 5.48 16.68
C HIS A 229 7.92 5.21 18.10
N GLY A 230 8.22 4.04 18.64
CA GLY A 230 7.81 3.64 20.00
C GLY A 230 6.31 3.39 20.18
N ILE A 231 5.52 3.29 19.10
CA ILE A 231 4.15 2.81 19.19
C ILE A 231 4.18 1.29 19.38
N VAL A 232 3.95 0.83 20.61
CA VAL A 232 3.75 -0.59 20.92
C VAL A 232 2.31 -0.94 20.57
N LEU A 233 2.11 -1.82 19.58
CA LEU A 233 0.78 -2.31 19.25
C LEU A 233 0.37 -3.48 20.14
N PRO A 234 -0.94 -3.64 20.41
CA PRO A 234 -1.43 -4.80 21.14
C PRO A 234 -0.99 -6.09 20.45
N GLY A 235 -0.41 -6.98 21.25
CA GLY A 235 0.40 -8.11 20.83
C GLY A 235 -0.29 -9.06 19.85
N TYR A 236 0.52 -9.62 18.96
CA TYR A 236 0.16 -10.85 18.28
C TYR A 236 0.14 -11.96 19.33
N SER A 237 -0.94 -12.74 19.39
CA SER A 237 -0.87 -14.01 20.13
C SER A 237 0.14 -14.92 19.42
N ARG A 238 0.93 -15.69 20.19
CA ARG A 238 1.78 -16.75 19.63
C ARG A 238 0.99 -17.54 18.58
N PRO A 239 1.49 -17.70 17.34
CA PRO A 239 0.82 -18.49 16.33
C PRO A 239 0.59 -19.92 16.83
N SER A 240 -0.49 -20.56 16.39
CA SER A 240 -0.66 -21.99 16.63
C SER A 240 0.50 -22.79 16.03
N GLU A 241 0.80 -23.97 16.56
CA GLU A 241 1.83 -24.86 16.00
C GLU A 241 1.61 -25.11 14.50
N SER A 242 0.35 -25.32 14.08
CA SER A 242 0.02 -25.47 12.66
C SER A 242 0.39 -24.24 11.82
N ARG A 243 0.28 -23.03 12.39
CA ARG A 243 0.66 -21.80 11.71
C ARG A 243 2.17 -21.63 11.66
N LEU A 244 2.89 -22.00 12.72
CA LEU A 244 4.36 -22.02 12.73
C LEU A 244 4.91 -22.98 11.67
N LEU A 245 4.27 -24.14 11.48
CA LEU A 245 4.66 -25.09 10.44
C LEU A 245 4.52 -24.49 9.03
N ILE A 246 3.38 -23.85 8.73
CA ILE A 246 3.16 -23.18 7.44
C ILE A 246 4.21 -22.08 7.21
N LEU A 247 4.52 -21.31 8.24
CA LEU A 247 5.53 -20.25 8.17
C LEU A 247 6.94 -20.80 7.95
N SER A 248 7.28 -21.92 8.60
CA SER A 248 8.56 -22.60 8.40
C SER A 248 8.72 -23.10 6.96
N GLU A 249 7.66 -23.70 6.39
CA GLU A 249 7.66 -24.12 4.98
C GLU A 249 7.83 -22.93 4.02
N GLN A 250 7.11 -21.84 4.27
CA GLN A 250 7.22 -20.59 3.51
C GLN A 250 8.63 -20.00 3.58
N LEU A 251 9.24 -19.96 4.78
CA LEU A 251 10.61 -19.50 4.96
C LEU A 251 11.63 -20.36 4.22
N GLY A 252 11.46 -21.68 4.22
CA GLY A 252 12.32 -22.58 3.43
C GLY A 252 12.22 -22.28 1.93
N GLY A 253 11.01 -21.97 1.43
CA GLY A 253 10.80 -21.52 0.05
C GLY A 253 11.51 -20.19 -0.26
N GLN A 254 11.43 -19.22 0.66
CA GLN A 254 12.13 -17.94 0.54
C GLN A 254 13.65 -18.08 0.61
N ALA A 255 14.18 -18.95 1.47
CA ALA A 255 15.61 -19.25 1.54
C ALA A 255 16.13 -19.84 0.23
N ALA A 256 15.40 -20.82 -0.34
CA ALA A 256 15.73 -21.41 -1.63
C ALA A 256 15.71 -20.39 -2.78
N LEU A 257 14.78 -19.44 -2.75
CA LEU A 257 14.75 -18.32 -3.70
C LEU A 257 16.00 -17.44 -3.57
N PHE A 258 16.42 -17.08 -2.36
CA PHE A 258 17.60 -16.24 -2.16
C PHE A 258 18.92 -16.95 -2.47
N ASP A 259 19.01 -18.25 -2.21
CA ASP A 259 20.13 -19.10 -2.65
C ASP A 259 20.29 -19.07 -4.18
N ASP A 260 19.18 -19.32 -4.89
CA ASP A 260 19.15 -19.31 -6.35
C ASP A 260 19.43 -17.91 -6.91
N TRP A 261 18.84 -16.87 -6.29
CA TRP A 261 19.11 -15.47 -6.63
C TRP A 261 20.60 -15.15 -6.57
N LEU A 262 21.27 -15.49 -5.47
CA LEU A 262 22.70 -15.22 -5.30
C LEU A 262 23.55 -15.94 -6.35
N ALA A 263 23.18 -17.18 -6.70
CA ALA A 263 23.86 -17.95 -7.72
C ALA A 263 23.68 -17.39 -9.15
N GLN A 264 22.54 -16.76 -9.43
CA GLN A 264 22.18 -16.33 -10.79
C GLN A 264 22.25 -14.82 -11.01
N ARG A 265 22.33 -13.97 -9.98
CA ARG A 265 22.19 -12.50 -10.12
C ARG A 265 23.15 -11.89 -11.14
N GLU A 266 24.39 -12.34 -11.25
CA GLU A 266 25.36 -11.78 -12.22
C GLU A 266 25.01 -12.18 -13.66
N HIS A 267 24.48 -13.41 -13.84
CA HIS A 267 23.96 -13.85 -15.13
C HIS A 267 22.70 -13.07 -15.49
N LEU A 268 21.75 -12.93 -14.56
CA LEU A 268 20.50 -12.19 -14.75
C LEU A 268 20.75 -10.70 -15.02
N ARG A 269 21.76 -10.08 -14.39
CA ARG A 269 22.19 -8.70 -14.70
C ARG A 269 22.78 -8.55 -16.09
N ALA A 270 23.38 -9.60 -16.64
CA ALA A 270 23.87 -9.60 -18.02
C ALA A 270 22.72 -9.73 -19.03
N LEU A 271 21.55 -10.20 -18.59
CA LEU A 271 20.32 -10.15 -19.35
C LEU A 271 19.73 -8.75 -19.24
N ALA A 272 19.27 -8.18 -20.35
CA ALA A 272 18.57 -6.89 -20.38
C ALA A 272 17.15 -7.00 -19.79
N LEU A 273 17.03 -7.52 -18.57
CA LEU A 273 15.81 -7.54 -17.78
C LEU A 273 15.46 -6.11 -17.32
N PRO A 274 14.19 -5.83 -16.99
CA PRO A 274 13.85 -4.56 -16.36
C PRO A 274 14.64 -4.36 -15.05
N ASP A 275 15.32 -3.23 -14.91
CA ASP A 275 16.25 -2.96 -13.80
C ASP A 275 15.59 -3.13 -12.42
N PHE A 276 14.31 -2.74 -12.30
CA PHE A 276 13.56 -2.85 -11.04
C PHE A 276 13.52 -4.27 -10.47
N VAL A 277 13.59 -5.31 -11.31
CA VAL A 277 13.53 -6.72 -10.86
C VAL A 277 14.77 -7.06 -10.05
N ILE A 278 15.94 -6.78 -10.62
CA ILE A 278 17.23 -7.05 -10.00
C ILE A 278 17.38 -6.19 -8.76
N GLU A 279 17.10 -4.89 -8.89
CA GLU A 279 17.28 -3.97 -7.79
C GLU A 279 16.35 -4.28 -6.60
N ARG A 280 15.09 -4.67 -6.83
CA ARG A 280 14.17 -5.04 -5.73
C ARG A 280 14.65 -6.31 -5.01
N LEU A 281 15.11 -7.33 -5.72
CA LEU A 281 15.62 -8.55 -5.10
C LEU A 281 16.89 -8.29 -4.28
N ASP A 282 17.84 -7.52 -4.83
CA ASP A 282 19.05 -7.11 -4.10
C ASP A 282 18.71 -6.29 -2.85
N ARG A 283 17.69 -5.42 -2.91
CA ARG A 283 17.23 -4.65 -1.75
C ARG A 283 16.62 -5.52 -0.66
N ILE A 284 15.71 -6.44 -1.03
CA ILE A 284 15.09 -7.35 -0.06
C ILE A 284 16.18 -8.21 0.61
N TYR A 285 17.10 -8.77 -0.17
CA TYR A 285 18.24 -9.55 0.34
C TYR A 285 19.13 -8.73 1.27
N GLY A 286 19.56 -7.54 0.82
CA GLY A 286 20.46 -6.68 1.60
C GLY A 286 19.85 -6.18 2.91
N MET A 287 18.55 -5.90 2.94
CA MET A 287 17.84 -5.50 4.15
C MET A 287 17.85 -6.61 5.21
N LEU A 288 17.56 -7.86 4.81
CA LEU A 288 17.61 -9.01 5.72
C LEU A 288 19.01 -9.15 6.33
N ALA A 289 20.04 -9.08 5.49
CA ALA A 289 21.43 -9.15 5.95
C ALA A 289 21.78 -8.00 6.93
N GLN A 290 21.28 -6.79 6.71
CA GLN A 290 21.48 -5.65 7.63
C GLN A 290 20.78 -5.83 8.97
N LEU A 291 19.69 -6.61 9.02
CA LEU A 291 19.01 -6.99 10.25
C LEU A 291 19.69 -8.17 10.97
N GLY A 292 20.82 -8.66 10.45
CA GLY A 292 21.53 -9.81 10.99
C GLY A 292 20.86 -11.15 10.69
N ILE A 293 19.89 -11.16 9.78
CA ILE A 293 19.20 -12.37 9.32
C ILE A 293 19.87 -12.84 8.05
N ASP A 294 20.36 -14.08 8.05
CA ASP A 294 20.89 -14.71 6.84
C ASP A 294 19.74 -15.07 5.89
N PRO A 295 19.60 -14.42 4.71
CA PRO A 295 18.51 -14.70 3.79
C PRO A 295 18.52 -16.15 3.27
N GLN A 296 19.69 -16.80 3.23
CA GLN A 296 19.88 -18.18 2.77
C GLN A 296 19.52 -19.23 3.83
N ARG A 297 19.28 -18.78 5.07
CA ARG A 297 18.99 -19.59 6.25
C ARG A 297 17.88 -18.97 7.10
N ILE A 298 16.98 -18.21 6.48
CA ILE A 298 15.96 -17.42 7.20
C ILE A 298 15.03 -18.30 8.03
N GLU A 299 14.85 -19.57 7.65
CA GLU A 299 14.11 -20.58 8.40
C GLU A 299 14.68 -20.83 9.80
N LEU A 300 16.01 -20.70 9.98
CA LEU A 300 16.67 -20.86 11.28
C LEU A 300 16.37 -19.71 12.24
N ALA A 301 15.94 -18.56 11.71
CA ALA A 301 15.60 -17.41 12.54
C ALA A 301 14.43 -17.73 13.48
N LEU A 302 13.43 -18.50 13.03
CA LEU A 302 12.29 -18.90 13.86
C LEU A 302 12.70 -19.78 15.05
N ASP A 303 13.61 -20.74 14.83
CA ASP A 303 14.08 -21.64 15.87
C ASP A 303 14.88 -20.90 16.94
N SER A 304 15.62 -19.87 16.54
CA SER A 304 16.47 -19.08 17.45
C SER A 304 15.70 -18.15 18.39
N VAL A 305 14.43 -17.85 18.08
CA VAL A 305 13.61 -16.87 18.81
C VAL A 305 12.38 -17.48 19.48
N ALA A 306 12.19 -18.80 19.38
CA ALA A 306 10.97 -19.50 19.78
C ALA A 306 10.56 -19.32 21.26
N ASP A 307 11.51 -18.97 22.13
CA ASP A 307 11.30 -18.76 23.56
C ASP A 307 11.05 -17.28 23.93
N ASP A 308 11.27 -16.34 23.01
CA ASP A 308 10.98 -14.92 23.20
C ASP A 308 9.75 -14.52 22.38
N GLU A 309 8.64 -14.29 23.08
CA GLU A 309 7.37 -13.96 22.44
C GLU A 309 7.43 -12.65 21.65
N LEU A 310 8.15 -11.63 22.13
CA LEU A 310 8.23 -10.34 21.44
C LEU A 310 9.08 -10.45 20.17
N VAL A 311 10.25 -11.08 20.27
CA VAL A 311 11.15 -11.24 19.12
C VAL A 311 10.52 -12.15 18.06
N THR A 312 9.81 -13.20 18.48
CA THR A 312 9.01 -14.04 17.57
C THR A 312 8.01 -13.18 16.80
N GLN A 313 7.30 -12.25 17.45
CA GLN A 313 6.31 -11.40 16.76
C GLN A 313 6.95 -10.48 15.73
N GLU A 314 8.10 -9.89 16.03
CA GLU A 314 8.83 -9.01 15.10
C GLU A 314 9.31 -9.78 13.86
N LEU A 315 9.88 -10.96 14.08
CA LEU A 315 10.32 -11.83 12.99
C LEU A 315 9.15 -12.26 12.10
N LEU A 316 8.01 -12.62 12.69
CA LEU A 316 6.80 -12.98 11.93
C LEU A 316 6.27 -11.84 11.08
N ALA A 317 6.29 -10.61 11.60
CA ALA A 317 5.89 -9.43 10.86
C ALA A 317 6.85 -9.15 9.69
N LEU A 318 8.16 -9.35 9.90
CA LEU A 318 9.17 -9.23 8.86
C LEU A 318 8.96 -10.26 7.74
N VAL A 319 8.72 -11.53 8.08
CA VAL A 319 8.48 -12.61 7.10
C VAL A 319 7.22 -12.35 6.27
N GLN A 320 6.14 -11.92 6.91
CA GLN A 320 4.90 -11.57 6.21
C GLN A 320 5.09 -10.39 5.27
N GLU A 321 5.94 -9.43 5.65
CA GLU A 321 6.25 -8.28 4.79
C GLU A 321 7.13 -8.70 3.60
N ILE A 322 8.11 -9.57 3.79
CA ILE A 322 8.92 -10.10 2.68
C ILE A 322 8.03 -10.83 1.67
N ASP A 323 7.11 -11.67 2.15
CA ASP A 323 6.15 -12.35 1.28
C ASP A 323 5.31 -11.37 0.46
N TRP A 324 4.83 -10.31 1.12
CA TRP A 324 4.07 -9.26 0.46
C TRP A 324 4.90 -8.55 -0.62
N GLN A 325 6.16 -8.22 -0.33
CA GLN A 325 7.09 -7.57 -1.26
C GLN A 325 7.43 -8.46 -2.47
N LEU A 326 7.64 -9.76 -2.25
CA LEU A 326 7.87 -10.72 -3.33
C LEU A 326 6.62 -10.86 -4.21
N GLY A 327 5.43 -10.86 -3.62
CA GLY A 327 4.17 -10.89 -4.37
C GLY A 327 3.93 -9.61 -5.15
N ASP A 328 4.32 -8.48 -4.60
CA ASP A 328 4.25 -7.19 -5.26
C ASP A 328 5.21 -7.09 -6.46
N LEU A 329 6.46 -7.54 -6.28
CA LEU A 329 7.41 -7.69 -7.37
C LEU A 329 6.88 -8.61 -8.48
N LEU A 330 6.29 -9.75 -8.10
CA LEU A 330 5.70 -10.70 -9.06
C LEU A 330 4.61 -10.03 -9.90
N ARG A 331 3.69 -9.28 -9.27
CA ARG A 331 2.64 -8.55 -10.00
C ARG A 331 3.24 -7.50 -10.95
N ASP A 332 4.25 -6.77 -10.52
CA ASP A 332 4.92 -5.76 -11.36
C ASP A 332 5.65 -6.39 -12.56
N ILE A 333 6.27 -7.56 -12.37
CA ILE A 333 6.81 -8.36 -13.49
C ILE A 333 5.69 -8.74 -14.46
N GLU A 334 4.62 -9.36 -13.97
CA GLU A 334 3.49 -9.83 -14.80
C GLU A 334 2.83 -8.69 -15.60
N ARG A 335 2.70 -7.50 -15.00
CA ARG A 335 2.20 -6.28 -15.67
C ARG A 335 3.05 -5.89 -16.87
N GLN A 336 4.35 -6.08 -16.79
CA GLN A 336 5.29 -5.66 -17.83
C GLN A 336 5.57 -6.75 -18.86
N THR A 337 5.22 -8.01 -18.58
CA THR A 337 5.58 -9.17 -19.42
C THR A 337 4.39 -9.84 -20.11
N SER A 338 3.24 -9.15 -20.22
CA SER A 338 2.04 -9.71 -20.86
C SER A 338 2.28 -10.22 -22.30
N PRO A 339 1.53 -11.23 -22.78
CA PRO A 339 1.96 -12.15 -23.85
C PRO A 339 2.11 -11.57 -25.28
N GLN A 340 1.89 -10.28 -25.50
CA GLN A 340 1.65 -9.71 -26.84
C GLN A 340 2.88 -9.12 -27.56
N SER A 341 4.11 -9.41 -27.13
CA SER A 341 5.33 -8.86 -27.76
C SER A 341 6.27 -9.97 -28.26
N ASN A 342 7.01 -9.71 -29.34
CA ASN A 342 8.19 -10.51 -29.70
C ASN A 342 9.25 -10.27 -28.62
N TRP A 343 9.39 -11.20 -27.68
CA TRP A 343 10.25 -11.00 -26.52
C TRP A 343 11.70 -11.49 -26.76
N PRO A 344 12.72 -10.87 -26.13
CA PRO A 344 14.13 -11.25 -26.25
C PRO A 344 14.45 -12.60 -25.58
N GLY A 345 15.70 -13.07 -25.73
CA GLY A 345 16.18 -14.36 -25.22
C GLY A 345 16.09 -14.58 -23.70
N TRP A 346 15.83 -13.54 -22.90
CA TRP A 346 15.75 -13.60 -21.43
C TRP A 346 14.40 -14.07 -20.86
N ARG A 347 13.38 -14.26 -21.73
CA ARG A 347 12.01 -14.56 -21.29
C ARG A 347 11.92 -15.87 -20.50
N LEU A 348 12.70 -16.88 -20.88
CA LEU A 348 12.69 -18.18 -20.19
C LEU A 348 13.24 -18.05 -18.77
N GLU A 349 14.27 -17.23 -18.59
CA GLU A 349 14.88 -16.93 -17.29
C GLU A 349 13.94 -16.11 -16.42
N LEU A 350 13.19 -15.17 -17.00
CA LEU A 350 12.18 -14.42 -16.28
C LEU A 350 10.97 -15.28 -15.89
N GLU A 351 10.51 -16.17 -16.78
CA GLU A 351 9.46 -17.15 -16.47
C GLU A 351 9.92 -18.11 -15.37
N ALA A 352 11.18 -18.57 -15.39
CA ALA A 352 11.76 -19.37 -14.32
C ALA A 352 11.80 -18.60 -12.99
N LEU A 353 12.21 -17.33 -13.00
CA LEU A 353 12.20 -16.47 -11.81
C LEU A 353 10.77 -16.28 -11.27
N VAL A 354 9.79 -16.06 -12.13
CA VAL A 354 8.37 -15.98 -11.75
C VAL A 354 7.89 -17.26 -11.07
N GLN A 355 8.23 -18.43 -11.61
CA GLN A 355 7.86 -19.71 -10.97
C GLN A 355 8.52 -19.88 -9.60
N ARG A 356 9.79 -19.45 -9.45
CA ARG A 356 10.49 -19.47 -8.16
C ARG A 356 9.87 -18.50 -7.15
N LEU A 357 9.49 -17.30 -7.59
CA LEU A 357 8.78 -16.32 -6.76
C LEU A 357 7.43 -16.87 -6.27
N ARG A 358 6.66 -17.54 -7.14
CA ARG A 358 5.39 -18.20 -6.76
C ARG A 358 5.63 -19.34 -5.77
N ALA A 359 6.62 -20.19 -6.03
CA ALA A 359 6.98 -21.30 -5.15
C ALA A 359 7.41 -20.80 -3.75
N ALA A 360 8.22 -19.74 -3.68
CA ALA A 360 8.66 -19.13 -2.41
C ALA A 360 7.51 -18.57 -1.57
N ARG A 361 6.39 -18.23 -2.21
CA ARG A 361 5.16 -17.74 -1.56
C ARG A 361 4.14 -18.85 -1.29
N GLY A 362 4.46 -20.10 -1.61
CA GLY A 362 3.54 -21.24 -1.47
C GLY A 362 2.38 -21.23 -2.47
N GLU A 363 2.45 -20.42 -3.52
CA GLU A 363 1.45 -20.38 -4.60
C GLU A 363 1.69 -21.58 -5.53
N ARG A 364 0.80 -22.57 -5.48
CA ARG A 364 0.83 -23.70 -6.44
C ARG A 364 0.33 -23.22 -7.79
N GLY A 365 1.17 -23.40 -8.82
CA GLY A 365 0.95 -22.95 -10.20
C GLY A 365 -0.18 -23.65 -10.94
#